data_AF-A0A8X7VT69-F1
#
_entry.id   AF-A0A8X7VT69-F1
#
_cell.length_a   1.000
_cell.length_b   1.000
_cell.length_c   1.000
_cell.angle_alpha   90.00
_cell.angle_beta   90.00
_cell.angle_gamma   90.00
#
_symmetry.space_group_name_H-M   'P 1'
#
loop_
_entity.id
_entity.type
_entity.pdbx_description
1 polymer ?
#
loop_
_entity_poly.entity_id
_entity_poly.type
_entity_poly.pdbx_seq_one_letter_code
_entity_poly.pdbx_strand_id
1 'polypeptide(L)'
;MMIKITIAVLLFISPTFPQNLAQNGPWCVANRKVSDQVVQAAAVWTCQQSGVDCSRIQLGQNCFLPNTIKDHASVVFNTYYQHFKHQGGSCDFHGAAVITQTDPSHGSCQFESVPVSTYRAR
;
A
#
# COMPACT_ATOMS: atom_id res chain seq x y z
N MET A 1 -41.68 40.32 20.28
CA MET A 1 -40.26 40.15 19.86
C MET A 1 -39.90 38.68 20.06
N MET A 2 -39.61 37.93 18.99
CA MET A 2 -39.36 36.48 19.05
C MET A 2 -38.06 36.18 19.79
N ILE A 3 -38.15 35.61 20.99
CA ILE A 3 -36.98 35.17 21.76
C ILE A 3 -36.69 33.72 21.33
N LYS A 4 -35.70 33.54 20.44
CA LYS A 4 -35.20 32.22 20.01
C LYS A 4 -34.35 31.60 21.12
N ILE A 5 -35.00 30.91 22.05
CA ILE A 5 -34.33 30.00 23.00
C ILE A 5 -35.11 28.69 22.95
N THR A 6 -34.73 27.80 22.03
CA THR A 6 -35.25 26.43 22.04
C THR A 6 -34.23 25.55 22.76
N ILE A 7 -34.65 25.09 23.92
CA ILE A 7 -34.01 24.10 24.76
C ILE A 7 -33.94 22.79 23.97
N ALA A 8 -32.74 22.27 23.71
CA ALA A 8 -32.52 20.87 23.37
C ALA A 8 -31.23 20.42 24.05
N VAL A 9 -31.40 19.70 25.15
CA VAL A 9 -30.35 18.95 25.84
C VAL A 9 -29.76 17.96 24.86
N LEU A 10 -28.55 18.19 24.35
CA LEU A 10 -27.74 17.14 23.75
C LEU A 10 -26.27 17.36 24.14
N LEU A 11 -25.79 16.47 25.01
CA LEU A 11 -24.39 16.21 25.29
C LEU A 11 -23.68 15.82 23.99
N PHE A 12 -23.31 16.78 23.16
CA PHE A 12 -22.31 16.57 22.13
C PHE A 12 -20.98 17.08 22.65
N ILE A 13 -20.44 16.33 23.62
CA ILE A 13 -18.98 16.19 23.70
C ILE A 13 -18.63 15.52 22.37
N SER A 14 -18.35 16.32 21.35
CA SER A 14 -17.80 15.79 20.10
C SER A 14 -16.57 14.99 20.53
N PRO A 15 -16.50 13.67 20.31
CA PRO A 15 -15.23 13.00 20.47
C PRO A 15 -14.29 13.70 19.51
N THR A 16 -13.34 14.46 20.04
CA THR A 16 -12.16 14.86 19.29
C THR A 16 -11.43 13.56 19.02
N PHE A 17 -11.83 12.87 17.95
CA PHE A 17 -11.03 11.81 17.38
C PHE A 17 -9.67 12.44 17.12
N PRO A 18 -8.57 11.91 17.68
CA PRO A 18 -7.25 12.37 17.30
C PRO A 18 -7.09 12.05 15.80
N GLN A 19 -7.38 13.03 14.95
CA GLN A 19 -7.12 12.96 13.52
C GLN A 19 -5.63 13.22 13.31
N ASN A 20 -4.84 12.16 13.40
CA ASN A 20 -3.61 11.89 12.63
C ASN A 20 -2.90 10.68 13.24
N LEU A 21 -3.53 9.50 13.14
CA LEU A 21 -2.71 8.31 12.97
C LEU A 21 -2.24 8.41 11.51
N ALA A 22 -0.96 8.67 11.30
CA ALA A 22 -0.33 8.37 10.02
C ALA A 22 -0.60 6.88 9.76
N GLN A 23 -1.69 6.57 9.06
CA GLN A 23 -1.99 5.21 8.70
C GLN A 23 -1.01 4.86 7.60
N ASN A 24 0.05 4.15 7.99
CA ASN A 24 0.90 3.46 7.04
C ASN A 24 0.01 2.48 6.25
N GLY A 25 0.26 2.41 4.94
CA GLY A 25 -0.56 1.66 3.97
C GLY A 25 -1.50 2.55 3.12
N PRO A 26 -2.36 1.93 2.29
CA PRO A 26 -2.38 0.51 1.94
C PRO A 26 -1.10 0.04 1.22
N TRP A 27 -0.81 -1.26 1.29
CA TRP A 27 0.23 -1.93 0.52
C TRP A 27 -0.36 -2.82 -0.55
N CYS A 28 0.42 -3.10 -1.59
CA CYS A 28 0.06 -4.03 -2.66
C CYS A 28 0.90 -5.31 -2.56
N VAL A 29 0.26 -6.46 -2.43
CA VAL A 29 0.94 -7.76 -2.26
C VAL A 29 0.45 -8.79 -3.26
N ALA A 30 1.26 -9.80 -3.55
CA ALA A 30 0.89 -10.86 -4.48
C ALA A 30 -0.34 -11.64 -3.99
N ASN A 31 -1.25 -11.93 -4.91
CA ASN A 31 -2.45 -12.71 -4.61
C ASN A 31 -2.07 -14.17 -4.40
N ARG A 32 -2.17 -14.65 -3.16
CA ARG A 32 -1.81 -16.02 -2.79
C ARG A 32 -2.68 -17.09 -3.48
N LYS A 33 -3.82 -16.74 -4.05
CA LYS A 33 -4.72 -17.65 -4.77
C LYS A 33 -4.40 -17.81 -6.26
N VAL A 34 -3.57 -16.93 -6.82
CA VAL A 34 -3.16 -16.97 -8.23
C VAL A 34 -1.91 -17.84 -8.40
N SER A 35 -1.76 -18.49 -9.55
CA SER A 35 -0.61 -19.36 -9.83
C SER A 35 0.70 -18.58 -9.89
N ASP A 36 1.80 -19.22 -9.49
CA ASP A 36 3.13 -18.61 -9.48
C ASP A 36 3.55 -18.14 -10.87
N GLN A 37 3.16 -18.85 -11.93
CA GLN A 37 3.46 -18.46 -13.30
C GLN A 37 2.86 -17.09 -13.66
N VAL A 38 1.59 -16.85 -13.30
CA VAL A 38 0.91 -15.58 -13.57
C VAL A 38 1.52 -14.45 -12.72
N VAL A 39 1.77 -14.73 -11.43
CA VAL A 39 2.42 -13.76 -10.52
C VAL A 39 3.83 -13.39 -11.01
N GLN A 40 4.63 -14.38 -11.42
CA GLN A 40 5.98 -14.17 -11.93
C GLN A 40 5.98 -13.33 -13.21
N ALA A 41 5.08 -13.63 -14.16
CA ALA A 41 4.98 -12.87 -15.40
C ALA A 41 4.63 -11.39 -15.15
N ALA A 42 3.67 -11.15 -14.24
CA ALA A 42 3.31 -9.79 -13.82
C ALA A 42 4.48 -9.07 -13.11
N ALA A 43 5.22 -9.75 -12.24
CA ALA A 43 6.37 -9.17 -11.56
C ALA A 43 7.50 -8.81 -12.54
N VAL A 44 7.81 -9.67 -13.51
CA VAL A 44 8.80 -9.40 -14.57
C VAL A 44 8.42 -8.17 -15.38
N TRP A 45 7.15 -8.05 -15.79
CA TRP A 45 6.65 -6.85 -16.48
C TRP A 45 6.76 -5.59 -15.60
N THR A 46 6.50 -5.73 -14.30
CA THR A 46 6.54 -4.61 -13.35
C THR A 46 7.96 -4.07 -13.17
N CYS A 47 8.97 -4.95 -13.15
CA CYS A 47 10.38 -4.53 -13.09
C CYS A 47 10.87 -3.81 -14.36
N GLN A 48 10.14 -3.89 -15.47
CA GLN A 48 10.45 -3.15 -16.69
C GLN A 48 9.89 -1.72 -16.66
N GLN A 49 9.06 -1.38 -15.67
CA GLN A 49 8.48 -0.05 -15.55
C GLN A 49 9.49 0.93 -14.96
N SER A 50 9.61 2.11 -15.57
CA SER A 50 10.50 3.17 -15.09
C SER A 50 10.14 3.57 -13.66
N GLY A 51 11.12 3.72 -12.78
CA GLY A 51 10.90 4.10 -11.37
C GLY A 51 10.56 2.94 -10.43
N VAL A 52 10.50 1.69 -10.91
CA VAL A 52 10.39 0.50 -10.06
C VAL A 52 11.78 -0.09 -9.79
N ASP A 53 12.20 -0.08 -8.53
CA ASP A 53 13.44 -0.74 -8.10
C ASP A 53 13.19 -2.20 -7.70
N CYS A 54 13.69 -3.13 -8.52
CA CYS A 54 13.65 -4.58 -8.28
C CYS A 54 14.98 -5.15 -7.73
N SER A 55 15.94 -4.31 -7.35
CA SER A 55 17.20 -4.78 -6.76
C SER A 55 16.98 -5.46 -5.41
N ARG A 56 16.01 -5.01 -4.60
CA ARG A 56 15.79 -5.49 -3.22
C ARG A 56 15.43 -6.97 -3.08
N ILE A 57 14.97 -7.61 -4.16
CA ILE A 57 14.59 -9.03 -4.19
C ILE A 57 15.72 -9.93 -4.69
N GLN A 58 16.88 -9.38 -5.03
CA GLN A 58 18.03 -10.15 -5.50
C GLN A 58 18.77 -10.84 -4.34
N LEU A 59 19.55 -11.87 -4.65
CA LEU A 59 20.34 -12.58 -3.66
C LEU A 59 21.22 -11.63 -2.84
N GLY A 60 21.20 -11.79 -1.51
CA GLY A 60 21.96 -10.96 -0.58
C GLY A 60 21.29 -9.63 -0.21
N GLN A 61 20.09 -9.34 -0.74
CA GLN A 61 19.35 -8.13 -0.44
C GLN A 61 18.31 -8.36 0.66
N ASN A 62 17.85 -7.25 1.25
CA ASN A 62 17.00 -7.26 2.44
C ASN A 62 15.67 -8.01 2.27
N CYS A 63 15.14 -8.08 1.05
CA CYS A 63 13.87 -8.74 0.74
C CYS A 63 14.03 -10.03 -0.07
N PHE A 64 15.23 -10.65 -0.05
CA PHE A 64 15.43 -11.93 -0.70
C PHE A 64 14.73 -13.10 0.01
N LEU A 65 14.67 -13.07 1.35
CA LEU A 65 14.03 -14.10 2.14
C LEU A 65 12.65 -13.65 2.64
N PRO A 66 11.63 -14.53 2.60
CA PRO A 66 11.66 -15.89 2.06
C PRO A 66 11.81 -15.91 0.52
N ASN A 67 12.60 -16.87 0.01
CA ASN A 67 12.89 -16.98 -1.42
C ASN A 67 11.75 -17.70 -2.16
N THR A 68 10.61 -17.03 -2.29
CA THR A 68 9.48 -17.49 -3.10
C THR A 68 9.03 -16.43 -4.08
N ILE A 69 8.44 -16.88 -5.19
CA ILE A 69 7.92 -16.00 -6.25
C ILE A 69 6.94 -14.97 -5.68
N LYS A 70 6.02 -15.38 -4.80
CA LYS A 70 4.98 -14.47 -4.28
C LYS A 70 5.53 -13.46 -3.29
N ASP A 71 6.56 -13.81 -2.54
CA ASP A 71 7.19 -12.89 -1.59
C ASP A 71 8.01 -11.83 -2.34
N HIS A 72 8.80 -12.23 -3.33
CA HIS A 72 9.48 -11.28 -4.22
C HIS A 72 8.50 -10.40 -5.00
N ALA A 73 7.46 -11.00 -5.59
CA ALA A 73 6.45 -10.26 -6.33
C ALA A 73 5.70 -9.26 -5.45
N SER A 74 5.45 -9.57 -4.17
CA SER A 74 4.81 -8.62 -3.24
C SER A 74 5.64 -7.35 -3.08
N VAL A 75 6.97 -7.48 -2.96
CA VAL A 75 7.87 -6.33 -2.87
C VAL A 75 7.82 -5.50 -4.16
N VAL A 76 7.89 -6.16 -5.32
CA VAL A 76 7.86 -5.50 -6.63
C VAL A 76 6.54 -4.78 -6.88
N PHE A 77 5.40 -5.44 -6.64
CA PHE A 77 4.08 -4.85 -6.79
C PHE A 77 3.87 -3.68 -5.84
N ASN A 78 4.35 -3.78 -4.59
CA ASN A 78 4.27 -2.65 -3.68
C ASN A 78 5.10 -1.47 -4.17
N THR A 79 6.36 -1.68 -4.60
CA THR A 79 7.20 -0.60 -5.13
C THR A 79 6.49 0.13 -6.28
N TYR A 80 5.94 -0.61 -7.25
CA TYR A 80 5.14 -0.03 -8.33
C TYR A 80 3.92 0.72 -7.81
N TYR A 81 3.14 0.10 -6.93
CA TYR A 81 1.92 0.70 -6.41
C TYR A 81 2.20 2.00 -5.67
N GLN A 82 3.19 2.03 -4.78
CA GLN A 82 3.58 3.25 -4.09
C GLN A 82 4.08 4.32 -5.08
N HIS A 83 4.85 3.93 -6.08
CA HIS A 83 5.36 4.86 -7.09
C HIS A 83 4.24 5.48 -7.94
N PHE A 84 3.28 4.69 -8.42
CA PHE A 84 2.33 5.12 -9.45
C PHE A 84 0.91 5.41 -8.95
N LYS A 85 0.52 5.05 -7.72
CA LYS A 85 -0.87 5.23 -7.25
C LYS A 85 -1.37 6.67 -7.29
N HIS A 86 -0.46 7.65 -7.16
CA HIS A 86 -0.81 9.07 -7.27
C HIS A 86 -1.18 9.49 -8.71
N GLN A 87 -0.80 8.69 -9.71
CA GLN A 87 -1.09 8.88 -11.13
C GLN A 87 -2.16 7.90 -11.64
N GLY A 88 -2.86 7.21 -10.74
CA GLY A 88 -3.89 6.23 -11.08
C GLY A 88 -3.40 4.79 -11.25
N GLY A 89 -2.13 4.50 -10.95
CA GLY A 89 -1.62 3.12 -10.90
C GLY A 89 -2.41 2.29 -9.88
N SER A 90 -2.86 1.10 -10.29
CA SER A 90 -3.67 0.21 -9.46
C SER A 90 -2.86 -0.99 -8.92
N CYS A 91 -3.38 -1.61 -7.87
CA CYS A 91 -2.89 -2.89 -7.36
C CYS A 91 -3.80 -4.02 -7.87
N ASP A 92 -3.71 -4.31 -9.17
CA ASP A 92 -4.50 -5.38 -9.79
C ASP A 92 -3.59 -6.37 -10.52
N PHE A 93 -2.77 -5.89 -11.45
CA PHE A 93 -1.86 -6.72 -12.26
C PHE A 93 -2.58 -7.93 -12.88
N HIS A 94 -3.77 -7.70 -13.44
CA HIS A 94 -4.67 -8.75 -13.96
C HIS A 94 -5.05 -9.79 -12.89
N GLY A 95 -5.34 -9.31 -11.68
CA GLY A 95 -5.67 -10.12 -10.49
C GLY A 95 -4.48 -10.76 -9.77
N ALA A 96 -3.25 -10.57 -10.25
CA ALA A 96 -2.04 -11.14 -9.64
C ALA A 96 -1.65 -10.49 -8.31
N ALA A 97 -2.22 -9.33 -7.98
CA ALA A 97 -2.00 -8.65 -6.70
C ALA A 97 -3.31 -8.23 -6.02
N VAL A 98 -3.22 -7.94 -4.73
CA VAL A 98 -4.32 -7.45 -3.89
C VAL A 98 -3.82 -6.41 -2.91
N ILE A 99 -4.70 -5.48 -2.53
CA ILE A 99 -4.44 -4.52 -1.47
C ILE A 99 -4.53 -5.20 -0.10
N THR A 100 -3.59 -4.85 0.79
CA THR A 100 -3.63 -5.21 2.22
C THR A 100 -3.50 -3.96 3.09
N GLN A 101 -4.23 -3.95 4.21
CA GLN A 101 -4.10 -2.97 5.28
C GLN A 101 -3.18 -3.44 6.41
N THR A 102 -2.78 -4.71 6.39
CA THR A 102 -1.79 -5.27 7.30
C THR A 102 -0.41 -5.07 6.69
N ASP A 103 0.49 -4.46 7.46
CA ASP A 103 1.88 -4.26 7.07
C ASP A 103 2.55 -5.61 6.76
N PRO A 104 2.97 -5.85 5.51
CA PRO A 104 3.62 -7.11 5.12
C PRO A 104 5.11 -7.15 5.47
N SER A 105 5.67 -6.10 6.09
CA SER A 105 7.08 -6.02 6.48
C SER A 105 7.47 -7.13 7.45
N HIS A 106 8.68 -7.66 7.27
CA HIS A 106 9.22 -8.72 8.13
C HIS A 106 10.75 -8.67 8.17
N GLY A 107 11.33 -8.84 9.36
CA GLY A 107 12.79 -8.82 9.54
C GLY A 107 13.43 -7.55 8.95
N SER A 108 14.41 -7.73 8.05
CA SER A 108 15.06 -6.63 7.32
C SER A 108 14.28 -6.15 6.09
N CYS A 109 13.26 -6.90 5.64
CA CYS A 109 12.44 -6.50 4.50
C CYS A 109 11.32 -5.56 4.96
N GLN A 110 11.49 -4.27 4.66
CA GLN A 110 10.55 -3.21 5.03
C GLN A 110 9.78 -2.75 3.79
N PHE A 111 8.46 -2.80 3.84
CA PHE A 111 7.58 -2.36 2.76
C PHE A 111 7.24 -0.89 2.90
N GLU A 112 7.53 -0.12 1.86
CA GLU A 112 7.21 1.31 1.83
C GLU A 112 5.69 1.56 1.78
N SER A 113 5.26 2.63 2.45
CA SER A 113 3.94 3.21 2.25
C SER A 113 4.05 4.73 2.10
N VAL A 114 3.71 5.26 0.93
CA VAL A 114 3.77 6.70 0.66
C VAL A 114 2.35 7.29 0.73
N PRO A 115 2.06 8.24 1.63
CA PRO A 115 0.77 8.90 1.66
C PRO A 115 0.46 9.68 0.38
N VAL A 116 -0.79 9.65 -0.07
CA VAL A 116 -1.22 10.42 -1.27
C VAL A 116 -1.07 11.93 -1.03
N SER A 117 -1.18 12.39 0.22
CA SER A 117 -0.96 13.80 0.60
C SER A 117 0.44 14.30 0.26
N THR A 118 1.45 13.43 0.28
CA THR A 118 2.84 13.78 -0.05
C THR A 118 3.00 14.27 -1.49
N TYR A 119 2.15 13.80 -2.41
CA TYR A 119 2.17 14.22 -3.82
C TYR A 119 1.35 15.48 -4.08
N ARG A 120 0.36 15.81 -3.23
CA ARG A 120 -0.46 17.03 -3.36
C ARG A 120 0.24 18.30 -2.88
N ALA A 121 1.37 18.16 -2.18
CA ALA A 121 2.17 19.28 -1.68
C ALA A 121 3.28 19.72 -2.65
N ARG A 122 3.30 19.19 -3.88
CA ARG A 122 4.22 19.57 -4.95
C ARG A 122 3.48 20.20 -6.12
#